data_AF-A0A6H1N7Y8-F1
#
_entry.id   AF-A0A6H1N7Y8-F1
#
_cell.length_a   1.000
_cell.length_b   1.000
_cell.length_c   1.000
_cell.angle_alpha   90.00
_cell.angle_beta   90.00
_cell.angle_gamma   90.00
#
_symmetry.space_group_name_H-M   'P 1'
#
loop_
_entity.id
_entity.type
_entity.pdbx_description
1 polymer ?
#
loop_
_entity_poly.entity_id
_entity_poly.type
_entity_poly.pdbx_seq_one_letter_code
_entity_poly.pdbx_strand_id
1 'polypeptide(L)'
;MTHKTAHSTQTAHMQPCAPVSRAVPLVDTNARTKVQRLNSCSRIRKNLNSVQLMHNCWTCRHFSNRELDGMVMTGSVTADAEGRTEQSWIYKEFRSNVPPAKRALARALQEICHHLTPDKSSRNRITQATAATHLGCSESSLSRFLSGDAVPGLQLVEGFYKQACADAGNEALVGVSLEELKVLHDAALAERSQGCIGHATEIEALCRQLEEANTECATLRQEVAELADLRRDVAEQKAAIAKLKAARAGLQGRLAVQATSAPLPVPRRRGDRQRMRNDASAARRLAQQAGELDRSGRPDVALTLLRQTTEALSPGEIATLLLLLRQQQDDKLADNMIHIYGRDQNDQDILHATLALHEHGATEDAGAMLRAALR
;
A
#
# COMPACT_ATOMS: atom_id res chain seq x y z
N MET A 1 21.04 -52.12 -30.71
CA MET A 1 20.34 -51.15 -29.83
C MET A 1 20.36 -49.81 -30.53
N THR A 2 19.22 -49.43 -31.09
CA THR A 2 19.04 -48.30 -32.00
C THR A 2 18.57 -47.06 -31.25
N HIS A 3 19.36 -45.98 -31.24
CA HIS A 3 18.94 -44.68 -30.72
C HIS A 3 18.21 -43.89 -31.81
N LYS A 4 16.91 -43.68 -31.61
CA LYS A 4 16.07 -42.71 -32.33
C LYS A 4 16.23 -41.35 -31.67
N THR A 5 16.71 -40.36 -32.40
CA THR A 5 16.66 -38.94 -32.02
C THR A 5 15.60 -38.25 -32.87
N ALA A 6 14.55 -37.75 -32.21
CA ALA A 6 13.47 -36.99 -32.82
C ALA A 6 13.88 -35.51 -32.95
N HIS A 7 13.81 -34.97 -34.16
CA HIS A 7 13.89 -33.52 -34.39
C HIS A 7 12.49 -32.91 -34.23
N SER A 8 12.36 -32.01 -33.25
CA SER A 8 11.18 -31.18 -33.01
C SER A 8 11.35 -29.87 -33.77
N THR A 9 10.57 -29.69 -34.84
CA THR A 9 10.45 -28.44 -35.61
C THR A 9 9.51 -27.49 -34.87
N GLN A 10 10.05 -26.43 -34.26
CA GLN A 10 9.28 -25.31 -33.72
C GLN A 10 9.08 -24.26 -34.82
N THR A 11 7.87 -24.18 -35.33
CA THR A 11 7.41 -23.14 -36.26
C THR A 11 7.12 -21.86 -35.49
N ALA A 12 8.02 -20.88 -35.55
CA ALA A 12 7.80 -19.55 -34.99
C ALA A 12 6.97 -18.71 -35.96
N HIS A 13 5.71 -18.46 -35.59
CA HIS A 13 4.81 -17.54 -36.29
C HIS A 13 5.20 -16.11 -35.92
N MET A 14 5.86 -15.37 -36.81
CA MET A 14 6.12 -13.94 -36.61
C MET A 14 4.88 -13.10 -36.94
N GLN A 15 4.40 -12.37 -35.93
CA GLN A 15 3.40 -11.30 -36.08
C GLN A 15 4.04 -10.02 -36.65
N PRO A 16 3.32 -9.25 -37.49
CA PRO A 16 3.82 -7.99 -38.03
C PRO A 16 3.84 -6.86 -36.98
N CYS A 17 4.95 -6.13 -36.94
CA CYS A 17 5.15 -4.96 -36.09
C CYS A 17 4.26 -3.78 -36.50
N ALA A 18 3.48 -3.27 -35.55
CA ALA A 18 2.69 -2.05 -35.65
C ALA A 18 3.55 -0.78 -35.49
N PRO A 19 3.11 0.38 -36.00
CA PRO A 19 3.89 1.62 -36.01
C PRO A 19 4.06 2.23 -34.61
N VAL A 20 5.25 2.78 -34.37
CA VAL A 20 5.66 3.44 -33.12
C VAL A 20 4.90 4.76 -32.96
N SER A 21 3.77 4.70 -32.28
CA SER A 21 3.11 5.88 -31.70
C SER A 21 3.88 6.35 -30.47
N ARG A 22 4.25 7.64 -30.44
CA ARG A 22 4.77 8.34 -29.26
C ARG A 22 3.75 8.23 -28.11
N ALA A 23 3.96 7.27 -27.22
CA ALA A 23 3.20 7.14 -26.00
C ALA A 23 3.61 8.27 -25.02
N VAL A 24 2.64 9.11 -24.68
CA VAL A 24 2.71 10.00 -23.51
C VAL A 24 2.92 9.12 -22.28
N PRO A 25 3.84 9.46 -21.35
CA PRO A 25 4.09 8.63 -20.17
C PRO A 25 2.80 8.47 -19.37
N LEU A 26 2.31 7.24 -19.34
CA LEU A 26 1.16 6.83 -18.55
C LEU A 26 1.50 7.15 -17.09
N VAL A 27 0.81 8.14 -16.52
CA VAL A 27 0.94 8.50 -15.11
C VAL A 27 0.62 7.26 -14.28
N ASP A 28 1.62 6.82 -13.52
CA ASP A 28 1.67 5.59 -12.75
C ASP A 28 0.46 5.50 -11.81
N THR A 29 -0.54 4.69 -12.20
CA THR A 29 -1.78 4.48 -11.43
C THR A 29 -1.48 3.94 -10.03
N ASN A 30 -0.31 3.30 -9.86
CA ASN A 30 0.18 2.72 -8.62
C ASN A 30 0.46 3.78 -7.53
N ALA A 31 0.92 4.98 -7.93
CA ALA A 31 1.17 6.07 -6.98
C ALA A 31 -0.13 6.60 -6.36
N ARG A 32 -1.24 6.61 -7.13
CA ARG A 32 -2.55 7.05 -6.67
C ARG A 32 -3.14 6.08 -5.63
N THR A 33 -2.95 4.79 -5.84
CA THR A 33 -3.38 3.72 -4.93
C THR A 33 -2.61 3.78 -3.60
N LYS A 34 -1.28 4.04 -3.64
CA LYS A 34 -0.47 4.19 -2.42
C LYS A 34 -0.88 5.41 -1.58
N VAL A 35 -1.17 6.55 -2.22
CA VAL A 35 -1.66 7.77 -1.52
C VAL A 35 -3.04 7.54 -0.89
N GLN A 36 -3.94 6.80 -1.55
CA GLN A 36 -5.22 6.41 -0.94
C GLN A 36 -5.03 5.55 0.31
N ARG A 37 -4.12 4.57 0.29
CA ARG A 37 -3.81 3.72 1.47
C ARG A 37 -3.25 4.51 2.64
N LEU A 38 -2.36 5.49 2.39
CA LEU A 38 -1.84 6.39 3.43
C LEU A 38 -2.95 7.23 4.08
N ASN A 39 -3.90 7.71 3.27
CA ASN A 39 -5.06 8.45 3.79
C ASN A 39 -5.99 7.55 4.64
N SER A 40 -6.15 6.28 4.27
CA SER A 40 -6.89 5.28 5.07
C SER A 40 -6.26 5.07 6.44
N CYS A 41 -4.92 4.94 6.50
CA CYS A 41 -4.18 4.81 7.76
C CYS A 41 -4.36 6.02 8.69
N SER A 42 -4.45 7.23 8.12
CA SER A 42 -4.69 8.45 8.91
C SER A 42 -6.07 8.48 9.59
N ARG A 43 -7.11 7.91 8.95
CA ARG A 43 -8.45 7.79 9.55
C ARG A 43 -8.48 6.75 10.66
N ILE A 44 -7.80 5.62 10.45
CA ILE A 44 -7.68 4.56 11.47
C ILE A 44 -7.00 5.12 12.72
N ARG A 45 -5.94 5.92 12.57
CA ARG A 45 -5.23 6.57 13.69
C ARG A 45 -6.10 7.57 14.48
N LYS A 46 -6.99 8.32 13.83
CA LYS A 46 -7.94 9.23 14.51
C LYS A 46 -8.96 8.46 15.33
N ASN A 47 -9.47 7.36 14.80
CA ASN A 47 -10.40 6.49 15.54
C ASN A 47 -9.69 5.84 16.74
N LEU A 48 -8.43 5.45 16.59
CA LEU A 48 -7.64 4.84 17.68
C LEU A 48 -7.26 5.83 18.79
N ASN A 49 -6.95 7.09 18.48
CA ASN A 49 -6.76 8.09 19.54
C ASN A 49 -8.04 8.29 20.36
N SER A 50 -9.22 8.14 19.74
CA SER A 50 -10.50 8.16 20.44
C SER A 50 -10.69 6.91 21.32
N VAL A 51 -10.30 5.72 20.84
CA VAL A 51 -10.34 4.47 21.61
C VAL A 51 -9.33 4.47 22.76
N GLN A 52 -8.14 5.04 22.58
CA GLN A 52 -7.10 5.09 23.60
C GLN A 52 -7.41 6.11 24.71
N LEU A 53 -8.06 7.23 24.35
CA LEU A 53 -8.71 8.12 25.33
C LEU A 53 -9.82 7.39 26.12
N MET A 54 -10.57 6.50 25.47
CA MET A 54 -11.57 5.66 26.16
C MET A 54 -10.94 4.57 27.04
N HIS A 55 -9.81 3.97 26.63
CA HIS A 55 -9.11 2.95 27.41
C HIS A 55 -8.51 3.54 28.69
N ASN A 56 -7.87 4.72 28.62
CA ASN A 56 -7.39 5.43 29.81
C ASN A 56 -8.53 5.84 30.76
N CYS A 57 -9.71 6.11 30.21
CA CYS A 57 -10.92 6.37 30.99
C CYS A 57 -11.50 5.08 31.62
N TRP A 58 -11.33 3.93 30.96
CA TRP A 58 -11.81 2.63 31.44
C TRP A 58 -10.92 2.03 32.52
N THR A 59 -9.58 2.14 32.40
CA THR A 59 -8.65 1.72 33.46
C THR A 59 -8.72 2.63 34.69
N CYS A 60 -9.04 3.92 34.54
CA CYS A 60 -9.37 4.79 35.66
C CYS A 60 -10.72 4.46 36.32
N ARG A 61 -11.58 3.66 35.69
CA ARG A 61 -12.91 3.30 36.24
C ARG A 61 -12.86 2.25 37.36
N HIS A 62 -11.67 1.76 37.71
CA HIS A 62 -11.42 1.07 38.97
C HIS A 62 -11.14 2.02 40.15
N PHE A 63 -11.06 3.34 39.89
CA PHE A 63 -10.92 4.37 40.92
C PHE A 63 -12.04 5.41 40.76
N SER A 64 -13.08 5.28 41.58
CA SER A 64 -14.20 6.23 41.74
C SER A 64 -15.22 6.32 40.59
N ASN A 65 -16.35 5.63 40.77
CA ASN A 65 -17.65 6.08 40.25
C ASN A 65 -18.06 7.36 41.02
N ARG A 66 -17.39 8.48 40.75
CA ARG A 66 -17.85 9.84 41.06
C ARG A 66 -17.79 10.64 39.76
N GLU A 67 -18.83 11.43 39.51
CA GLU A 67 -18.98 12.37 38.40
C GLU A 67 -19.28 11.77 37.02
N LEU A 68 -20.53 11.32 36.85
CA LEU A 68 -21.34 11.64 35.67
C LEU A 68 -22.82 11.59 36.11
N ASP A 69 -23.16 12.39 37.13
CA ASP A 69 -24.54 12.73 37.50
C ASP A 69 -24.85 14.11 36.90
N GLY A 70 -25.74 14.14 35.91
CA GLY A 70 -26.12 15.40 35.27
C GLY A 70 -26.90 15.24 33.97
N MET A 71 -27.74 14.22 33.82
CA MET A 71 -28.72 14.22 32.74
C MET A 71 -29.98 13.48 33.17
N VAL A 72 -30.83 14.20 33.90
CA VAL A 72 -32.18 13.78 34.28
C VAL A 72 -33.01 13.69 32.99
N MET A 73 -33.30 12.47 32.54
CA MET A 73 -34.33 12.23 31.55
C MET A 73 -35.69 12.28 32.25
N THR A 74 -36.33 13.45 32.24
CA THR A 74 -37.75 13.59 32.56
C THR A 74 -38.57 13.03 31.40
N GLY A 75 -38.80 11.72 31.40
CA GLY A 75 -39.75 11.05 30.50
C GLY A 75 -41.16 11.20 31.04
N SER A 76 -41.99 11.94 30.31
CA SER A 76 -43.44 12.07 30.52
C SER A 76 -44.12 10.71 30.30
N VAL A 77 -44.69 10.14 31.36
CA VAL A 77 -45.54 8.94 31.30
C VAL A 77 -46.99 9.40 31.34
N THR A 78 -47.74 9.03 30.31
CA THR A 78 -49.18 9.25 30.16
C THR A 78 -49.93 8.59 31.31
N ALA A 79 -50.72 9.40 32.00
CA ALA A 79 -51.64 9.03 33.06
C ALA A 79 -52.73 8.11 32.51
N ASP A 80 -52.82 6.89 33.05
CA ASP A 80 -54.06 6.09 33.22
C ASP A 80 -53.69 4.77 33.93
N ALA A 81 -53.35 4.86 35.22
CA ALA A 81 -53.16 3.70 36.11
C ALA A 81 -53.25 4.12 37.60
N GLU A 82 -54.35 4.76 37.99
CA GLU A 82 -54.64 5.07 39.40
C GLU A 82 -55.03 3.78 40.15
N GLY A 83 -54.05 3.15 40.80
CA GLY A 83 -54.30 2.00 41.69
C GLY A 83 -53.10 1.11 42.03
N ARG A 84 -51.93 1.27 41.40
CA ARG A 84 -50.71 0.47 41.68
C ARG A 84 -49.44 1.29 41.96
N THR A 85 -49.58 2.50 42.48
CA THR A 85 -48.43 3.40 42.74
C THR A 85 -47.74 3.15 44.08
N GLU A 86 -48.08 2.10 44.81
CA GLU A 86 -47.72 2.02 46.23
C GLU A 86 -46.26 1.63 46.51
N GLN A 87 -45.52 1.10 45.54
CA GLN A 87 -44.11 0.71 45.69
C GLN A 87 -43.28 0.85 44.39
N SER A 88 -43.42 1.99 43.72
CA SER A 88 -42.79 2.23 42.41
C SER A 88 -41.24 2.19 42.41
N TRP A 89 -40.60 2.28 43.59
CA TRP A 89 -39.15 2.24 43.67
C TRP A 89 -38.56 0.83 43.67
N ILE A 90 -39.33 -0.18 44.09
CA ILE A 90 -38.87 -1.58 44.19
C ILE A 90 -38.83 -2.20 42.80
N TYR A 91 -39.94 -2.16 42.07
CA TYR A 91 -40.05 -2.78 40.75
C TYR A 91 -39.46 -1.86 39.67
N LYS A 92 -38.19 -2.11 39.33
CA LYS A 92 -37.50 -1.42 38.23
C LYS A 92 -37.63 -2.24 36.95
N GLU A 93 -37.95 -1.55 35.85
CA GLU A 93 -37.89 -2.14 34.52
C GLU A 93 -36.43 -2.44 34.13
N PHE A 94 -36.21 -3.63 33.57
CA PHE A 94 -34.90 -4.04 33.09
C PHE A 94 -34.64 -3.51 31.69
N ARG A 95 -33.45 -2.97 31.46
CA ARG A 95 -33.00 -2.65 30.11
C ARG A 95 -32.82 -3.93 29.28
N SER A 96 -32.99 -3.81 27.97
CA SER A 96 -32.84 -4.93 27.02
C SER A 96 -31.44 -5.55 27.04
N ASN A 97 -30.42 -4.77 27.42
CA ASN A 97 -29.03 -5.19 27.48
C ASN A 97 -28.61 -5.83 28.82
N VAL A 98 -29.50 -5.93 29.82
CA VAL A 98 -29.17 -6.60 31.08
C VAL A 98 -29.08 -8.12 30.84
N PRO A 99 -27.94 -8.76 31.15
CA PRO A 99 -27.78 -10.21 31.06
C PRO A 99 -28.84 -10.99 31.86
N PRO A 100 -29.22 -12.19 31.43
CA PRO A 100 -30.33 -12.93 32.04
C PRO A 100 -30.06 -13.34 33.49
N ALA A 101 -28.84 -13.75 33.88
CA ALA A 101 -28.56 -14.09 35.27
C ALA A 101 -28.58 -12.86 36.18
N LYS A 102 -28.04 -11.71 35.72
CA LYS A 102 -28.17 -10.43 36.45
C LYS A 102 -29.61 -10.01 36.63
N ARG A 103 -30.44 -10.20 35.60
CA ARG A 103 -31.88 -9.91 35.65
C ARG A 103 -32.58 -10.81 36.68
N ALA A 104 -32.24 -12.10 36.72
CA ALA A 104 -32.80 -13.04 37.68
C ALA A 104 -32.44 -12.66 39.13
N LEU A 105 -31.15 -12.34 39.38
CA LEU A 105 -30.71 -11.84 40.69
C LEU A 105 -31.44 -10.55 41.07
N ALA A 106 -31.52 -9.58 40.16
CA ALA A 106 -32.17 -8.31 40.43
C ALA A 106 -33.66 -8.49 40.75
N ARG A 107 -34.38 -9.38 40.07
CA ARG A 107 -35.77 -9.74 40.42
C ARG A 107 -35.86 -10.33 41.82
N ALA A 108 -34.99 -11.27 42.17
CA ALA A 108 -34.97 -11.83 43.53
C ALA A 108 -34.71 -10.75 44.59
N LEU A 109 -33.82 -9.79 44.30
CA LEU A 109 -33.59 -8.64 45.18
C LEU A 109 -34.81 -7.70 45.26
N GLN A 110 -35.56 -7.51 44.17
CA GLN A 110 -36.83 -6.76 44.20
C GLN A 110 -37.86 -7.44 45.10
N GLU A 111 -38.01 -8.77 45.02
CA GLU A 111 -38.89 -9.54 45.91
C GLU A 111 -38.44 -9.45 47.37
N ILE A 112 -37.14 -9.58 47.66
CA ILE A 112 -36.62 -9.41 49.03
C ILE A 112 -36.90 -7.99 49.56
N CYS A 113 -36.71 -6.95 48.73
CA CYS A 113 -36.99 -5.57 49.12
C CYS A 113 -38.48 -5.29 49.34
N HIS A 114 -39.39 -6.08 48.76
CA HIS A 114 -40.83 -5.99 49.00
C HIS A 114 -41.20 -6.28 50.47
N HIS A 115 -40.41 -7.12 51.14
CA HIS A 115 -40.62 -7.53 52.54
C HIS A 115 -39.99 -6.58 53.57
N LEU A 116 -39.26 -5.55 53.13
CA LEU A 116 -38.66 -4.59 54.06
C LEU A 116 -39.74 -3.72 54.68
N THR A 117 -39.88 -3.81 56.00
CA THR A 117 -40.82 -2.96 56.75
C THR A 117 -40.04 -1.84 57.43
N PRO A 118 -40.53 -0.60 57.38
CA PRO A 118 -39.97 0.44 58.22
C PRO A 118 -40.20 0.08 59.69
N ASP A 119 -39.33 0.60 60.55
CA ASP A 119 -39.35 0.35 61.99
C ASP A 119 -40.78 0.39 62.56
N LYS A 120 -41.07 -0.54 63.48
CA LYS A 120 -42.42 -0.95 63.96
C LYS A 120 -43.29 0.21 64.47
N SER A 121 -42.68 1.37 64.70
CA SER A 121 -43.32 2.60 65.18
C SER A 121 -44.00 3.42 64.09
N SER A 122 -43.69 3.22 62.81
CA SER A 122 -44.20 4.05 61.72
C SER A 122 -45.02 3.25 60.71
N ARG A 123 -46.31 3.59 60.56
CA ARG A 123 -47.16 3.12 59.44
C ARG A 123 -46.74 3.70 58.09
N ASN A 124 -45.68 4.51 58.05
CA ASN A 124 -45.24 5.20 56.85
C ASN A 124 -44.54 4.22 55.92
N ARG A 125 -44.77 4.32 54.62
CA ARG A 125 -44.12 3.46 53.62
C ARG A 125 -42.61 3.70 53.63
N ILE A 126 -41.83 2.63 53.48
CA ILE A 126 -40.38 2.73 53.38
C ILE A 126 -40.00 3.40 52.05
N THR A 127 -39.24 4.49 52.13
CA THR A 127 -38.68 5.16 50.94
C THR A 127 -37.40 4.46 50.50
N GLN A 128 -37.00 4.62 49.23
CA GLN A 128 -35.76 4.03 48.72
C GLN A 128 -34.52 4.46 49.53
N ALA A 129 -34.45 5.73 49.94
CA ALA A 129 -33.36 6.25 50.77
C ALA A 129 -33.33 5.59 52.17
N THR A 130 -34.51 5.41 52.79
CA THR A 130 -34.63 4.70 54.07
C THR A 130 -34.23 3.23 53.94
N ALA A 131 -34.70 2.54 52.89
CA ALA A 131 -34.32 1.17 52.61
C ALA A 131 -32.82 1.03 52.36
N ALA A 132 -32.22 1.92 51.57
CA ALA A 132 -30.78 1.90 51.32
C ALA A 132 -29.97 2.07 52.61
N THR A 133 -30.37 3.00 53.48
CA THR A 133 -29.74 3.20 54.80
C THR A 133 -29.88 1.96 55.68
N HIS A 134 -31.07 1.36 55.71
CA HIS A 134 -31.36 0.14 56.46
C HIS A 134 -30.50 -1.04 56.01
N LEU A 135 -30.28 -1.13 54.69
CA LEU A 135 -29.47 -2.17 54.06
C LEU A 135 -27.96 -1.85 54.03
N GLY A 136 -27.54 -0.71 54.60
CA GLY A 136 -26.12 -0.31 54.65
C GLY A 136 -25.51 0.03 53.28
N CYS A 137 -26.30 0.54 52.33
CA CYS A 137 -25.81 0.95 51.01
C CYS A 137 -26.32 2.34 50.60
N SER A 138 -25.76 2.91 49.53
CA SER A 138 -26.27 4.18 49.00
C SER A 138 -27.52 3.98 48.14
N GLU A 139 -28.39 4.99 48.11
CA GLU A 139 -29.65 4.96 47.32
C GLU A 139 -29.40 4.63 45.84
N SER A 140 -28.38 5.26 45.24
CA SER A 140 -28.00 5.01 43.84
C SER A 140 -27.50 3.59 43.62
N SER A 141 -26.77 3.00 44.59
CA SER A 141 -26.30 1.61 44.48
C SER A 141 -27.47 0.64 44.54
N LEU A 142 -28.39 0.84 45.49
CA LEU A 142 -29.61 0.05 45.61
C LEU A 142 -30.42 0.11 44.30
N SER A 143 -30.61 1.30 43.73
CA SER A 143 -31.28 1.48 42.44
C SER A 143 -30.66 0.62 41.33
N ARG A 144 -29.31 0.63 41.24
CA ARG A 144 -28.55 -0.12 40.23
C ARG A 144 -28.57 -1.63 40.47
N PHE A 145 -28.65 -2.07 41.72
CA PHE A 145 -28.82 -3.50 42.03
C PHE A 145 -30.21 -3.98 41.62
N LEU A 146 -31.26 -3.20 41.93
CA LEU A 146 -32.63 -3.53 41.57
C LEU A 146 -32.90 -3.45 40.07
N SER A 147 -32.19 -2.60 39.31
CA SER A 147 -32.27 -2.56 37.85
C SER A 147 -31.40 -3.64 37.15
N GLY A 148 -30.57 -4.37 37.89
CA GLY A 148 -29.60 -5.32 37.34
C GLY A 148 -28.39 -4.68 36.65
N ASP A 149 -28.23 -3.36 36.76
CA ASP A 149 -27.08 -2.63 36.21
C ASP A 149 -25.77 -2.93 36.97
N ALA A 150 -25.87 -3.27 38.26
CA ALA A 150 -24.75 -3.65 39.11
C ALA A 150 -25.04 -4.95 39.89
N VAL A 151 -24.01 -5.74 40.14
CA VAL A 151 -24.10 -6.94 40.99
C VAL A 151 -23.56 -6.57 42.37
N PRO A 152 -24.38 -6.62 43.45
CA PRO A 152 -23.91 -6.34 44.81
C PRO A 152 -22.85 -7.36 45.27
N GLY A 153 -22.04 -7.02 46.26
CA GLY A 153 -21.13 -8.00 46.90
C GLY A 153 -21.92 -9.05 47.68
N LEU A 154 -21.38 -10.28 47.79
CA LEU A 154 -22.08 -11.40 48.45
C LEU A 154 -22.52 -11.07 49.88
N GLN A 155 -21.67 -10.42 50.67
CA GLN A 155 -21.99 -10.00 52.04
C GLN A 155 -23.20 -9.07 52.11
N LEU A 156 -23.36 -8.19 51.10
CA LEU A 156 -24.49 -7.27 51.03
C LEU A 156 -25.77 -8.02 50.68
N VAL A 157 -25.69 -9.01 49.79
CA VAL A 157 -26.82 -9.90 49.43
C VAL A 157 -27.29 -10.71 50.64
N GLU A 158 -26.37 -11.28 51.41
CA GLU A 158 -26.70 -11.96 52.67
C GLU A 158 -27.32 -10.99 53.69
N GLY A 159 -26.83 -9.75 53.73
CA GLY A 159 -27.40 -8.68 54.56
C GLY A 159 -28.84 -8.35 54.18
N PHE A 160 -29.14 -8.23 52.88
CA PHE A 160 -30.49 -7.97 52.38
C PHE A 160 -31.45 -9.07 52.79
N TYR A 161 -31.03 -10.33 52.63
CA TYR A 161 -31.84 -11.48 53.00
C TYR A 161 -32.13 -11.54 54.50
N LYS A 162 -31.09 -11.39 55.35
CA LYS A 162 -31.24 -11.41 56.81
C LYS A 162 -32.17 -10.31 57.29
N GLN A 163 -32.04 -9.10 56.72
CA GLN A 163 -32.89 -7.98 57.10
C GLN A 163 -34.35 -8.21 56.69
N ALA A 164 -34.58 -8.70 55.47
CA ALA A 164 -35.94 -9.04 55.01
C ALA A 164 -36.57 -10.16 55.86
N CYS A 165 -35.79 -11.17 56.28
CA CYS A 165 -36.28 -12.22 57.18
C CYS A 165 -36.64 -11.67 58.57
N ALA A 166 -35.82 -10.75 59.10
CA ALA A 166 -36.08 -10.09 60.38
C ALA A 166 -37.36 -9.25 60.35
N ASP A 167 -37.60 -8.55 59.22
CA ASP A 167 -38.78 -7.71 59.00
C ASP A 167 -40.05 -8.53 58.74
N ALA A 168 -39.95 -9.61 57.94
CA ALA A 168 -41.07 -10.51 57.65
C ALA A 168 -41.44 -11.43 58.84
N GLY A 169 -40.54 -11.61 59.80
CA GLY A 169 -40.73 -12.45 60.99
C GLY A 169 -40.60 -13.95 60.76
N ASN A 170 -40.47 -14.41 59.51
CA ASN A 170 -40.21 -15.80 59.14
C ASN A 170 -39.52 -15.89 57.76
N GLU A 171 -38.49 -16.72 57.65
CA GLU A 171 -37.75 -16.98 56.40
C GLU A 171 -38.66 -17.51 55.28
N ALA A 172 -39.69 -18.30 55.63
CA ALA A 172 -40.61 -18.88 54.65
C ALA A 172 -41.48 -17.84 53.92
N LEU A 173 -41.61 -16.62 54.46
CA LEU A 173 -42.44 -15.57 53.89
C LEU A 173 -41.73 -14.77 52.78
N VAL A 174 -40.40 -14.82 52.71
CA VAL A 174 -39.60 -14.06 51.73
C VAL A 174 -39.66 -14.68 50.33
N GLY A 175 -40.10 -15.94 50.22
CA GLY A 175 -40.35 -16.61 48.92
C GLY A 175 -39.10 -17.06 48.15
N VAL A 176 -37.90 -16.65 48.58
CA VAL A 176 -36.60 -17.03 47.99
C VAL A 176 -35.69 -17.51 49.12
N SER A 177 -34.95 -18.61 48.92
CA SER A 177 -33.97 -19.08 49.91
C SER A 177 -32.63 -18.36 49.80
N LEU A 178 -31.83 -18.33 50.87
CA LEU A 178 -30.49 -17.75 50.83
C LEU A 178 -29.58 -18.48 49.83
N GLU A 179 -29.71 -19.80 49.76
CA GLU A 179 -28.97 -20.70 48.88
C GLU A 179 -29.29 -20.41 47.41
N GLU A 180 -30.57 -20.22 47.09
CA GLU A 180 -31.01 -19.80 45.75
C GLU A 180 -30.44 -18.43 45.37
N LEU A 181 -30.45 -17.48 46.31
CA LEU A 181 -29.89 -16.15 46.09
C LEU A 181 -28.37 -16.17 45.85
N LYS A 182 -27.64 -17.08 46.54
CA LYS A 182 -26.21 -17.34 46.31
C LYS A 182 -25.95 -17.90 44.91
N VAL A 183 -26.75 -18.88 44.49
CA VAL A 183 -26.65 -19.45 43.13
C VAL A 183 -26.90 -18.38 42.06
N LEU A 184 -27.91 -17.53 42.24
CA LEU A 184 -28.19 -16.41 41.33
C LEU A 184 -27.04 -15.39 41.30
N HIS A 185 -26.42 -15.13 42.45
CA HIS A 185 -25.29 -14.23 42.58
C HIS A 185 -24.05 -14.76 41.83
N ASP A 186 -23.70 -16.02 42.05
CA ASP A 186 -22.58 -16.68 41.38
C ASP A 186 -22.79 -16.71 39.86
N ALA A 187 -24.02 -17.01 39.40
CA ALA A 187 -24.37 -16.96 37.98
C ALA A 187 -24.21 -15.55 37.38
N ALA A 188 -24.66 -14.52 38.10
CA ALA A 188 -24.53 -13.12 37.68
C ALA A 188 -23.07 -12.64 37.64
N LEU A 189 -22.22 -13.12 38.56
CA LEU A 189 -20.78 -12.88 38.55
C LEU A 189 -20.07 -13.62 37.42
N ALA A 190 -20.45 -14.87 37.15
CA ALA A 190 -19.92 -15.66 36.04
C ALA A 190 -20.17 -14.96 34.70
N GLU A 191 -21.40 -14.50 34.43
CA GLU A 191 -21.72 -13.73 33.22
C GLU A 191 -20.92 -12.42 33.12
N ARG A 192 -20.72 -11.71 34.24
CA ARG A 192 -19.88 -10.51 34.27
C ARG A 192 -18.44 -10.83 33.86
N SER A 193 -17.88 -11.92 34.38
CA SER A 193 -16.52 -12.34 34.09
C SER A 193 -16.33 -12.74 32.62
N GLN A 194 -17.33 -13.41 32.03
CA GLN A 194 -17.34 -13.77 30.61
C GLN A 194 -17.32 -12.53 29.71
N GLY A 195 -18.10 -11.49 30.06
CA GLY A 195 -18.06 -10.21 29.35
C GLY A 195 -16.69 -9.52 29.41
N CYS A 196 -16.02 -9.56 30.56
CA CYS A 196 -14.66 -9.01 30.70
C CYS A 196 -13.63 -9.77 29.86
N ILE A 197 -13.71 -11.10 29.80
CA ILE A 197 -12.81 -11.91 28.96
C ILE A 197 -13.04 -11.59 27.49
N GLY A 198 -14.30 -11.49 27.05
CA GLY A 198 -14.64 -11.11 25.67
C GLY A 198 -14.02 -9.77 25.28
N HIS A 199 -14.21 -8.73 26.10
CA HIS A 199 -13.60 -7.43 25.86
C HIS A 199 -12.08 -7.44 25.91
N ALA A 200 -11.46 -8.22 26.81
CA ALA A 200 -10.01 -8.35 26.86
C ALA A 200 -9.44 -8.96 25.57
N THR A 201 -10.08 -10.03 25.05
CA THR A 201 -9.68 -10.65 23.77
C THR A 201 -9.87 -9.72 22.58
N GLU A 202 -10.95 -8.93 22.57
CA GLU A 202 -11.19 -7.93 21.53
C GLU A 202 -10.15 -6.80 21.57
N ILE A 203 -9.81 -6.31 22.77
CA ILE A 203 -8.74 -5.31 22.96
C ILE A 203 -7.41 -5.86 22.46
N GLU A 204 -7.04 -7.09 22.82
CA GLU A 204 -5.80 -7.71 22.35
C GLU A 204 -5.77 -7.84 20.82
N ALA A 205 -6.87 -8.28 20.21
CA ALA A 205 -7.00 -8.36 18.76
C ALA A 205 -6.85 -7.00 18.07
N LEU A 206 -7.45 -5.94 18.63
CA LEU A 206 -7.32 -4.58 18.13
C LEU A 206 -5.90 -4.02 18.30
N CYS A 207 -5.22 -4.34 19.41
CA CYS A 207 -3.82 -3.98 19.62
C CYS A 207 -2.92 -4.62 18.56
N ARG A 208 -3.11 -5.91 18.24
CA ARG A 208 -2.35 -6.60 17.20
C ARG A 208 -2.56 -5.97 15.81
N GLN A 209 -3.82 -5.66 15.46
CA GLN A 209 -4.13 -4.96 14.21
C GLN A 209 -3.47 -3.58 14.12
N LEU A 210 -3.36 -2.87 15.24
CA LEU A 210 -2.71 -1.57 15.32
C LEU A 210 -1.19 -1.67 15.11
N GLU A 211 -0.55 -2.69 15.68
CA GLU A 211 0.87 -2.95 15.48
C GLU A 211 1.18 -3.30 14.01
N GLU A 212 0.41 -4.21 13.41
CA GLU A 212 0.52 -4.55 11.98
C GLU A 212 0.38 -3.31 11.09
N ALA A 213 -0.66 -2.49 11.31
CA ALA A 213 -0.88 -1.26 10.54
C ALA A 213 0.26 -0.23 10.74
N ASN A 214 0.85 -0.17 11.93
CA ASN A 214 2.01 0.70 12.18
C ASN A 214 3.26 0.22 11.44
N THR A 215 3.49 -1.09 11.35
CA THR A 215 4.60 -1.64 10.57
C THR A 215 4.42 -1.36 9.08
N GLU A 216 3.22 -1.53 8.52
CA GLU A 216 2.91 -1.17 7.12
C GLU A 216 3.09 0.34 6.87
N CYS A 217 2.69 1.19 7.81
CA CYS A 217 2.93 2.62 7.71
C CYS A 217 4.43 2.97 7.72
N ALA A 218 5.24 2.23 8.49
CA ALA A 218 6.68 2.45 8.56
C ALA A 218 7.37 2.07 7.23
N THR A 219 7.02 0.92 6.65
CA THR A 219 7.54 0.50 5.34
C THR A 219 7.16 1.48 4.23
N LEU A 220 5.89 1.91 4.18
CA LEU A 220 5.45 2.90 3.18
C LEU A 220 6.17 4.24 3.32
N ARG A 221 6.49 4.69 4.54
CA ARG A 221 7.27 5.92 4.75
C ARG A 221 8.69 5.78 4.22
N GLN A 222 9.31 4.61 4.39
CA GLN A 222 10.63 4.34 3.83
C GLN A 222 10.60 4.37 2.29
N GLU A 223 9.64 3.69 1.67
CA GLU A 223 9.48 3.72 0.21
C GLU A 223 9.27 5.14 -0.35
N VAL A 224 8.49 5.97 0.36
CA VAL A 224 8.28 7.37 -0.03
C VAL A 224 9.57 8.19 0.06
N ALA A 225 10.41 7.94 1.07
CA ALA A 225 11.71 8.58 1.19
C ALA A 225 12.65 8.15 0.04
N GLU A 226 12.72 6.86 -0.27
CA GLU A 226 13.51 6.34 -1.40
C GLU A 226 13.06 6.94 -2.74
N LEU A 227 11.74 7.07 -2.96
CA LEU A 227 11.21 7.73 -4.15
C LEU A 227 11.54 9.23 -4.21
N ALA A 228 11.61 9.91 -3.07
CA ALA A 228 12.03 11.32 -3.02
C ALA A 228 13.50 11.47 -3.42
N ASP A 229 14.36 10.54 -2.99
CA ASP A 229 15.78 10.51 -3.32
C ASP A 229 16.00 10.25 -4.81
N LEU A 230 15.34 9.24 -5.38
CA LEU A 230 15.40 8.97 -6.83
C LEU A 230 14.92 10.16 -7.68
N ARG A 231 13.93 10.91 -7.20
CA ARG A 231 13.48 12.14 -7.90
C ARG A 231 14.53 13.24 -7.88
N ARG A 232 15.31 13.37 -6.81
CA ARG A 232 16.44 14.30 -6.74
C ARG A 232 17.52 13.90 -7.75
N ASP A 233 17.88 12.62 -7.81
CA ASP A 233 18.88 12.11 -8.75
C ASP A 233 18.46 12.33 -10.21
N VAL A 234 17.20 12.05 -10.54
CA VAL A 234 16.65 12.30 -11.89
C VAL A 234 16.68 13.80 -12.23
N ALA A 235 16.41 14.68 -11.26
CA ALA A 235 16.50 16.13 -11.48
C ALA A 235 17.96 16.57 -11.73
N GLU A 236 18.91 16.03 -10.98
CA GLU A 236 20.35 16.29 -11.16
C GLU A 236 20.84 15.80 -12.53
N GLN A 237 20.49 14.58 -12.94
CA GLN A 237 20.83 14.04 -14.25
C GLN A 237 20.25 14.89 -15.39
N LYS A 238 19.01 15.36 -15.26
CA LYS A 238 18.39 16.26 -16.24
C LYS A 238 19.14 17.58 -16.34
N ALA A 239 19.58 18.16 -15.22
CA ALA A 239 20.39 19.37 -15.21
C ALA A 239 21.76 19.14 -15.89
N ALA A 240 22.41 18.00 -15.64
CA ALA A 240 23.66 17.62 -16.30
C ALA A 240 23.50 17.47 -17.83
N ILE A 241 22.43 16.79 -18.28
CA ILE A 241 22.11 16.65 -19.71
C ILE A 241 21.87 18.02 -20.35
N ALA A 242 21.14 18.92 -19.67
CA ALA A 242 20.90 20.28 -20.17
C ALA A 242 22.22 21.05 -20.34
N LYS A 243 23.15 20.93 -19.38
CA LYS A 243 24.49 21.53 -19.45
C LYS A 243 25.31 20.98 -20.63
N LEU A 244 25.31 19.67 -20.84
CA LEU A 244 25.99 19.03 -21.97
C LEU A 244 25.40 19.47 -23.31
N LYS A 245 24.08 19.56 -23.42
CA LYS A 245 23.41 20.06 -24.63
C LYS A 245 23.78 21.52 -24.93
N ALA A 246 23.81 22.38 -23.91
CA ALA A 246 24.25 23.77 -24.06
C ALA A 246 25.72 23.87 -24.50
N ALA A 247 26.61 23.08 -23.90
CA ALA A 247 28.02 23.02 -24.30
C ALA A 247 28.20 22.54 -25.75
N ARG A 248 27.44 21.50 -26.16
CA ARG A 248 27.43 21.00 -27.53
C ARG A 248 26.97 22.06 -28.53
N ALA A 249 25.88 22.77 -28.22
CA ALA A 249 25.39 23.87 -29.06
C ALA A 249 26.44 24.98 -29.21
N GLY A 250 27.14 25.34 -28.12
CA GLY A 250 28.22 26.34 -28.17
C GLY A 250 29.46 25.88 -28.95
N LEU A 251 29.75 24.58 -29.00
CA LEU A 251 30.79 24.00 -29.86
C LEU A 251 30.36 24.02 -31.33
N GLN A 252 29.14 23.58 -31.63
CA GLN A 252 28.59 23.61 -32.98
C GLN A 252 28.55 25.03 -33.56
N GLY A 253 28.17 26.04 -32.75
CA GLY A 253 28.22 27.44 -33.17
C GLY A 253 29.63 27.91 -33.55
N ARG A 254 30.66 27.53 -32.78
CA ARG A 254 32.06 27.85 -33.10
C ARG A 254 32.54 27.17 -34.38
N LEU A 255 32.18 25.90 -34.59
CA LEU A 255 32.50 25.17 -35.82
C LEU A 255 31.80 25.78 -37.04
N ALA A 256 30.54 26.22 -36.89
CA ALA A 256 29.81 26.89 -37.97
C ALA A 256 30.48 28.22 -38.38
N VAL A 257 30.93 29.03 -37.43
CA VAL A 257 31.68 30.26 -37.71
C VAL A 257 33.01 29.97 -38.43
N GLN A 258 33.73 28.90 -38.04
CA GLN A 258 34.92 28.47 -38.78
C GLN A 258 34.59 28.03 -40.21
N ALA A 259 33.48 27.32 -40.41
CA ALA A 259 33.04 26.86 -41.73
C ALA A 259 32.60 28.01 -42.67
N THR A 260 32.23 29.18 -42.13
CA THR A 260 31.93 30.37 -42.94
C THR A 260 33.17 31.07 -43.52
N SER A 261 34.38 30.65 -43.15
CA SER A 261 35.57 30.97 -43.92
C SER A 261 35.48 30.22 -45.25
N ALA A 262 34.93 30.90 -46.26
CA ALA A 262 34.53 30.29 -47.52
C ALA A 262 35.69 29.45 -48.10
N PRO A 263 35.54 28.12 -48.18
CA PRO A 263 36.50 27.32 -48.92
C PRO A 263 36.53 27.84 -50.35
N LEU A 264 37.73 28.14 -50.84
CA LEU A 264 37.95 28.66 -52.20
C LEU A 264 37.12 27.82 -53.19
N PRO A 265 36.46 28.45 -54.17
CA PRO A 265 35.57 27.74 -55.09
C PRO A 265 36.38 26.74 -55.92
N VAL A 266 36.39 25.48 -55.48
CA VAL A 266 37.00 24.39 -56.23
C VAL A 266 36.01 23.92 -57.30
N PRO A 267 36.39 23.90 -58.58
CA PRO A 267 35.52 23.45 -59.66
C PRO A 267 34.96 22.04 -59.39
N ARG A 268 33.63 21.90 -59.39
CA ARG A 268 32.87 20.68 -59.05
C ARG A 268 33.10 19.48 -59.99
N ARG A 269 34.00 19.55 -60.98
CA ARG A 269 34.07 18.55 -62.06
C ARG A 269 34.81 17.26 -61.72
N ARG A 270 35.47 17.17 -60.57
CA ARG A 270 35.93 15.93 -59.94
C ARG A 270 35.79 16.18 -58.45
N GLY A 271 35.07 15.31 -57.74
CA GLY A 271 34.78 15.46 -56.32
C GLY A 271 35.97 15.98 -55.52
N ASP A 272 35.69 16.84 -54.55
CA ASP A 272 36.71 17.47 -53.71
C ASP A 272 37.69 16.41 -53.20
N ARG A 273 38.93 16.44 -53.72
CA ARG A 273 39.98 15.47 -53.39
C ARG A 273 40.29 15.48 -51.90
N GLN A 274 40.02 16.58 -51.20
CA GLN A 274 40.20 16.66 -49.75
C GLN A 274 39.12 15.87 -49.00
N ARG A 275 37.85 15.97 -49.41
CA ARG A 275 36.78 15.15 -48.84
C ARG A 275 37.06 13.66 -49.02
N MET A 276 37.33 13.22 -50.24
CA MET A 276 37.64 11.81 -50.51
C MET A 276 38.81 11.28 -49.67
N ARG A 277 39.82 12.13 -49.41
CA ARG A 277 40.99 11.74 -48.60
C ARG A 277 40.66 11.63 -47.11
N ASN A 278 39.81 12.52 -46.59
CA ASN A 278 39.39 12.50 -45.19
C ASN A 278 38.46 11.31 -44.91
N ASP A 279 37.47 11.10 -45.78
CA ASP A 279 36.52 9.99 -45.75
C ASP A 279 37.28 8.64 -45.76
N ALA A 280 38.26 8.51 -46.66
CA ALA A 280 39.11 7.33 -46.73
C ALA A 280 40.03 7.14 -45.51
N SER A 281 40.33 8.18 -44.74
CA SER A 281 41.16 8.08 -43.53
C SER A 281 40.36 7.62 -42.30
N ALA A 282 39.11 8.09 -42.18
CA ALA A 282 38.19 7.64 -41.13
C ALA A 282 37.83 6.17 -41.34
N ALA A 283 37.44 5.79 -42.56
CA ALA A 283 37.15 4.41 -42.94
C ALA A 283 38.35 3.48 -42.70
N ARG A 284 39.59 3.92 -43.02
CA ARG A 284 40.82 3.14 -42.74
C ARG A 284 41.05 2.87 -41.27
N ARG A 285 40.91 3.87 -40.41
CA ARG A 285 41.09 3.69 -38.96
C ARG A 285 40.05 2.73 -38.39
N LEU A 286 38.80 2.85 -38.83
CA LEU A 286 37.72 1.96 -38.40
C LEU A 286 37.92 0.53 -38.88
N ALA A 287 38.30 0.33 -40.16
CA ALA A 287 38.64 -0.99 -40.70
C ALA A 287 39.74 -1.66 -39.87
N GLN A 288 40.83 -0.91 -39.61
CA GLN A 288 41.95 -1.41 -38.81
C GLN A 288 41.53 -1.77 -37.38
N GLN A 289 40.77 -0.90 -36.70
CA GLN A 289 40.30 -1.17 -35.33
C GLN A 289 39.36 -2.37 -35.26
N ALA A 290 38.43 -2.49 -36.22
CA ALA A 290 37.52 -3.63 -36.28
C ALA A 290 38.29 -4.93 -36.53
N GLY A 291 39.21 -4.95 -37.49
CA GLY A 291 40.04 -6.12 -37.79
C GLY A 291 41.00 -6.48 -36.64
N GLU A 292 41.53 -5.52 -35.88
CA GLU A 292 42.31 -5.78 -34.66
C GLU A 292 41.45 -6.40 -33.55
N LEU A 293 40.23 -5.93 -33.35
CA LEU A 293 39.29 -6.49 -32.38
C LEU A 293 38.88 -7.92 -32.75
N ASP A 294 38.65 -8.19 -34.04
CA ASP A 294 38.30 -9.54 -34.52
C ASP A 294 39.48 -10.51 -34.37
N ARG A 295 40.68 -10.12 -34.82
CA ARG A 295 41.91 -10.95 -34.67
C ARG A 295 42.31 -11.19 -33.22
N SER A 296 41.98 -10.27 -32.31
CA SER A 296 42.18 -10.47 -30.86
C SER A 296 41.13 -11.35 -30.19
N GLY A 297 40.23 -11.97 -30.97
CA GLY A 297 39.21 -12.89 -30.47
C GLY A 297 38.02 -12.17 -29.82
N ARG A 298 37.76 -10.91 -30.18
CA ARG A 298 36.66 -10.09 -29.65
C ARG A 298 35.66 -9.67 -30.76
N PRO A 299 35.08 -10.62 -31.50
CA PRO A 299 34.21 -10.32 -32.64
C PRO A 299 32.96 -9.53 -32.24
N ASP A 300 32.36 -9.80 -31.08
CA ASP A 300 31.16 -9.09 -30.61
C ASP A 300 31.41 -7.59 -30.39
N VAL A 301 32.61 -7.24 -29.93
CA VAL A 301 33.03 -5.86 -29.71
C VAL A 301 33.28 -5.17 -31.04
N ALA A 302 33.90 -5.87 -32.01
CA ALA A 302 34.08 -5.37 -33.37
C ALA A 302 32.72 -5.08 -34.04
N LEU A 303 31.75 -5.99 -33.91
CA LEU A 303 30.39 -5.79 -34.46
C LEU A 303 29.66 -4.63 -33.77
N THR A 304 29.80 -4.49 -32.46
CA THR A 304 29.20 -3.37 -31.71
C THR A 304 29.79 -2.04 -32.17
N LEU A 305 31.11 -1.97 -32.39
CA LEU A 305 31.79 -0.81 -32.94
C LEU A 305 31.24 -0.47 -34.33
N LEU A 306 31.20 -1.45 -35.24
CA LEU A 306 30.70 -1.27 -36.61
C LEU A 306 29.26 -0.76 -36.61
N ARG A 307 28.38 -1.34 -35.79
CA ARG A 307 26.97 -0.91 -35.66
C ARG A 307 26.83 0.53 -35.15
N GLN A 308 27.64 0.95 -34.17
CA GLN A 308 27.59 2.33 -33.69
C GLN A 308 28.10 3.32 -34.76
N THR A 309 29.00 2.88 -35.63
CA THR A 309 29.56 3.73 -36.68
C THR A 309 28.68 3.86 -37.92
N THR A 310 27.74 2.95 -38.16
CA THR A 310 26.86 3.01 -39.34
C THR A 310 25.99 4.26 -39.37
N GLU A 311 25.61 4.79 -38.20
CA GLU A 311 24.83 6.04 -38.10
C GLU A 311 25.69 7.31 -38.29
N ALA A 312 27.00 7.19 -38.16
CA ALA A 312 27.92 8.33 -38.19
C ALA A 312 28.65 8.50 -39.53
N LEU A 313 28.81 7.40 -40.28
CA LEU A 313 29.51 7.40 -41.56
C LEU A 313 28.58 7.72 -42.73
N SER A 314 29.08 8.47 -43.70
CA SER A 314 28.41 8.71 -44.97
C SER A 314 28.38 7.45 -45.86
N PRO A 315 27.44 7.35 -46.82
CA PRO A 315 27.36 6.19 -47.72
C PRO A 315 28.67 5.89 -48.47
N GLY A 316 29.43 6.91 -48.86
CA GLY A 316 30.73 6.75 -49.50
C GLY A 316 31.83 6.23 -48.56
N GLU A 317 31.81 6.65 -47.29
CA GLU A 317 32.71 6.13 -46.26
C GLU A 317 32.42 4.66 -45.95
N ILE A 318 31.14 4.26 -45.97
CA ILE A 318 30.72 2.87 -45.79
C ILE A 318 31.21 1.99 -46.93
N ALA A 319 31.04 2.45 -48.19
CA ALA A 319 31.58 1.73 -49.34
C ALA A 319 33.11 1.59 -49.24
N THR A 320 33.81 2.65 -48.83
CA THR A 320 35.27 2.61 -48.63
C THR A 320 35.66 1.65 -47.50
N LEU A 321 34.92 1.64 -46.39
CA LEU A 321 35.14 0.74 -45.26
C LEU A 321 35.00 -0.73 -45.70
N LEU A 322 33.95 -1.07 -46.46
CA LEU A 322 33.74 -2.43 -46.97
C LEU A 322 34.88 -2.89 -47.89
N LEU A 323 35.31 -2.02 -48.82
CA LEU A 323 36.46 -2.31 -49.68
C LEU A 323 37.74 -2.56 -48.88
N LEU A 324 37.96 -1.81 -47.80
CA LEU A 324 39.13 -1.97 -46.94
C LEU A 324 39.07 -3.27 -46.13
N LEU A 325 37.90 -3.65 -45.60
CA LEU A 325 37.72 -4.93 -44.91
C LEU A 325 38.00 -6.10 -45.86
N ARG A 326 37.51 -6.05 -47.10
CA ARG A 326 37.81 -7.05 -48.13
C ARG A 326 39.31 -7.11 -48.46
N GLN A 327 39.96 -5.97 -48.62
CA GLN A 327 41.40 -5.91 -48.89
C GLN A 327 42.24 -6.49 -47.74
N GLN A 328 41.76 -6.39 -46.50
CA GLN A 328 42.41 -6.94 -45.31
C GLN A 328 42.07 -8.42 -45.07
N GLN A 329 41.26 -9.04 -45.95
CA GLN A 329 40.76 -10.41 -45.84
C GLN A 329 39.82 -10.63 -44.63
N ASP A 330 39.23 -9.55 -44.12
CA ASP A 330 38.25 -9.60 -43.02
C ASP A 330 36.83 -9.83 -43.57
N ASP A 331 36.65 -10.90 -44.36
CA ASP A 331 35.43 -11.15 -45.14
C ASP A 331 34.16 -11.24 -44.30
N LYS A 332 34.24 -11.87 -43.13
CA LYS A 332 33.11 -12.01 -42.21
C LYS A 332 32.66 -10.67 -41.65
N LEU A 333 33.60 -9.76 -41.35
CA LEU A 333 33.26 -8.42 -40.89
C LEU A 333 32.61 -7.61 -42.00
N ALA A 334 33.09 -7.74 -43.24
CA ALA A 334 32.47 -7.11 -44.40
C ALA A 334 31.03 -7.60 -44.61
N ASP A 335 30.80 -8.92 -44.57
CA ASP A 335 29.45 -9.51 -44.71
C ASP A 335 28.50 -9.03 -43.61
N ASN A 336 28.97 -9.04 -42.35
CA ASN A 336 28.19 -8.55 -41.22
C ASN A 336 27.86 -7.06 -41.36
N MET A 337 28.83 -6.26 -41.82
CA MET A 337 28.62 -4.84 -42.04
C MET A 337 27.61 -4.57 -43.16
N ILE A 338 27.66 -5.34 -44.26
CA ILE A 338 26.65 -5.29 -45.34
C ILE A 338 25.26 -5.59 -44.77
N HIS A 339 25.15 -6.60 -43.90
CA HIS A 339 23.88 -6.95 -43.27
C HIS A 339 23.37 -5.88 -42.29
N ILE A 340 24.24 -5.35 -41.42
CA ILE A 340 23.88 -4.30 -40.46
C ILE A 340 23.45 -3.04 -41.22
N TYR A 341 24.26 -2.58 -42.19
CA TYR A 341 23.98 -1.37 -42.93
C TYR A 341 22.74 -1.50 -43.82
N GLY A 342 22.61 -2.62 -44.54
CA GLY A 342 21.44 -2.88 -45.39
C GLY A 342 20.13 -2.93 -44.62
N ARG A 343 20.13 -3.43 -43.37
CA ARG A 343 18.93 -3.53 -42.53
C ARG A 343 18.59 -2.25 -41.79
N ASP A 344 19.60 -1.56 -41.25
CA ASP A 344 19.40 -0.48 -40.27
C ASP A 344 19.35 0.91 -40.92
N GLN A 345 19.67 1.05 -42.22
CA GLN A 345 19.69 2.35 -42.93
C GLN A 345 18.49 2.56 -43.86
N ASN A 346 18.27 3.80 -44.28
CA ASN A 346 17.20 4.13 -45.23
C ASN A 346 17.57 3.77 -46.67
N ASP A 347 16.56 3.55 -47.52
CA ASP A 347 16.72 3.14 -48.92
C ASP A 347 17.63 4.08 -49.73
N GLN A 348 17.60 5.38 -49.45
CA GLN A 348 18.40 6.36 -50.18
C GLN A 348 19.90 6.21 -49.86
N ASP A 349 20.26 6.06 -48.60
CA ASP A 349 21.63 5.86 -48.16
C ASP A 349 22.18 4.52 -48.65
N ILE A 350 21.35 3.46 -48.63
CA ILE A 350 21.67 2.15 -49.19
C ILE A 350 21.95 2.25 -50.70
N LEU A 351 21.10 2.96 -51.46
CA LEU A 351 21.30 3.19 -52.89
C LEU A 351 22.60 3.96 -53.18
N HIS A 352 22.91 4.99 -52.39
CA HIS A 352 24.16 5.75 -52.55
C HIS A 352 25.41 4.91 -52.23
N ALA A 353 25.38 4.12 -51.15
CA ALA A 353 26.49 3.23 -50.79
C ALA A 353 26.66 2.12 -51.85
N THR A 354 25.56 1.56 -52.35
CA THR A 354 25.55 0.56 -53.42
C THR A 354 26.15 1.12 -54.71
N LEU A 355 25.73 2.33 -55.13
CA LEU A 355 26.29 3.00 -56.30
C LEU A 355 27.79 3.23 -56.13
N ALA A 356 28.23 3.70 -54.96
CA ALA A 356 29.64 3.89 -54.67
C ALA A 356 30.42 2.56 -54.75
N LEU A 357 29.92 1.47 -54.17
CA LEU A 357 30.55 0.14 -54.29
C LEU A 357 30.65 -0.31 -55.76
N HIS A 358 29.60 -0.09 -56.54
CA HIS A 358 29.56 -0.42 -57.96
C HIS A 358 30.60 0.38 -58.76
N GLU A 359 30.71 1.69 -58.52
CA GLU A 359 31.72 2.56 -59.15
C GLU A 359 33.17 2.14 -58.83
N HIS A 360 33.39 1.55 -57.66
CA HIS A 360 34.68 0.98 -57.26
C HIS A 360 34.91 -0.47 -57.72
N GLY A 361 33.98 -1.05 -58.49
CA GLY A 361 34.09 -2.41 -59.04
C GLY A 361 33.66 -3.53 -58.09
N ALA A 362 33.21 -3.23 -56.87
CA ALA A 362 32.71 -4.22 -55.91
C ALA A 362 31.24 -4.56 -56.15
N THR A 363 30.96 -5.09 -57.35
CA THR A 363 29.60 -5.38 -57.82
C THR A 363 28.89 -6.48 -57.00
N GLU A 364 29.64 -7.45 -56.47
CA GLU A 364 29.11 -8.51 -55.61
C GLU A 364 28.62 -7.96 -54.26
N ASP A 365 29.45 -7.14 -53.60
CA ASP A 365 29.10 -6.49 -52.33
C ASP A 365 27.93 -5.52 -52.50
N ALA A 366 27.90 -4.76 -53.61
CA ALA A 366 26.77 -3.90 -53.98
C ALA A 366 25.46 -4.72 -54.10
N GLY A 367 25.51 -5.86 -54.80
CA GLY A 367 24.37 -6.77 -54.92
C GLY A 367 23.98 -7.44 -53.59
N ALA A 368 24.94 -7.72 -52.71
CA ALA A 368 24.67 -8.24 -51.37
C ALA A 368 23.98 -7.19 -50.48
N MET A 369 24.40 -5.94 -50.56
CA MET A 369 23.80 -4.82 -49.81
C MET A 369 22.34 -4.58 -50.19
N LEU A 370 22.02 -4.56 -51.50
CA LEU A 370 20.63 -4.46 -51.95
C LEU A 370 19.77 -5.65 -51.49
N ARG A 371 20.33 -6.87 -51.53
CA ARG A 371 19.61 -8.07 -51.04
C ARG A 371 19.40 -8.04 -49.53
N ALA A 372 20.34 -7.47 -48.76
CA ALA A 372 20.19 -7.31 -47.32
C ALA A 372 19.09 -6.30 -46.97
N ALA A 373 18.91 -5.25 -47.78
CA ALA A 373 17.87 -4.23 -47.58
C ALA A 373 16.44 -4.73 -47.85
N LEU A 374 16.28 -5.78 -48.67
CA LEU A 374 14.98 -6.35 -49.00
C LEU A 374 14.46 -7.38 -47.97
N ARG A 375 15.24 -7.68 -46.93
CA ARG A 375 14.90 -8.65 -45.87
C ARG A 375 14.46 -7.95 -44.61
#